data_AF-X0XRX6-F1
#
_entry.id   AF-X0XRX6-F1
#
_cell.length_a   1.000
_cell.length_b   1.000
_cell.length_c   1.000
_cell.angle_alpha   90.00
_cell.angle_beta   90.00
_cell.angle_gamma   90.00
#
_symmetry.space_group_name_H-M   'P 1'
#
loop_
_entity.id
_entity.type
_entity.pdbx_description
1 polymer ?
#
loop_
_entity_poly.entity_id
_entity_poly.type
_entity_poly.pdbx_seq_one_letter_code
_entity_poly.pdbx_strand_id
1 'polypeptide(L)'
;EELEEGEELRQDLVCALCGEPIVPTDSGDKPYTGDAGTAYEGQPICDTCYDEDTCEPAATIYYGSDHDEPHLIGSCRNETEGDFRVEWHSTDPWRGYYECKSDEYVEVFTDAILSGHESEEMLKKLYDRVLERFDEEDIGFARVFCRSSNVFMTSLEIWVRRDFVQLLKAHAIIAQAKGEVDYDNPLYSTGILFPRENLEKFKALLGERYKITTDKDLADLAAEKGGDLLTELVGAVKGD
;
A
#
# COMPACT_ATOMS: atom_id res chain seq x y z
N GLU A 1 -54.24 -3.05 -41.90
CA GLU A 1 -53.58 -1.75 -41.84
C GLU A 1 -54.01 -1.15 -40.51
N GLU A 2 -53.17 -0.97 -39.51
CA GLU A 2 -51.72 -0.78 -39.47
C GLU A 2 -51.16 -1.60 -38.29
N LEU A 3 -50.07 -2.32 -38.54
CA LEU A 3 -49.26 -2.92 -37.47
C LEU A 3 -48.35 -1.80 -36.95
N GLU A 4 -48.41 -1.53 -35.65
CA GLU A 4 -47.44 -0.70 -34.94
C GLU A 4 -46.07 -1.40 -35.01
N GLU A 5 -45.30 -1.07 -36.04
CA GLU A 5 -43.89 -1.45 -36.17
C GLU A 5 -43.04 -0.40 -35.45
N GLY A 6 -42.36 -0.80 -34.38
CA GLY A 6 -41.17 -0.08 -33.92
C GLY A 6 -40.98 0.14 -32.43
N GLU A 7 -41.52 -0.69 -31.52
CA GLU A 7 -40.83 -0.85 -30.23
C GLU A 7 -39.61 -1.74 -30.48
N GLU A 8 -38.50 -1.13 -30.90
CA GLU A 8 -37.19 -1.73 -30.68
C GLU A 8 -37.13 -2.08 -29.20
N LEU A 9 -37.00 -3.38 -28.90
CA LEU A 9 -36.62 -3.89 -27.59
C LEU A 9 -35.26 -3.28 -27.21
N ARG A 10 -35.24 -2.03 -26.75
CA ARG A 10 -34.12 -1.49 -25.99
C ARG A 10 -34.09 -2.33 -24.72
N GLN A 11 -33.15 -3.27 -24.67
CA GLN A 11 -32.78 -3.85 -23.39
C GLN A 11 -32.35 -2.68 -22.52
N ASP A 12 -33.14 -2.40 -21.49
CA ASP A 12 -32.75 -1.46 -20.45
C ASP A 12 -31.43 -1.97 -19.87
N LEU A 13 -30.33 -1.30 -20.21
CA LEU A 13 -29.02 -1.64 -19.68
C LEU A 13 -29.02 -1.28 -18.20
N VAL A 14 -28.57 -2.20 -17.36
CA VAL A 14 -28.47 -1.98 -15.91
C VAL A 14 -27.00 -1.76 -15.58
N CYS A 15 -26.70 -0.70 -14.83
CA CYS A 15 -25.34 -0.44 -14.38
C CYS A 15 -24.87 -1.58 -13.48
N ALA A 16 -23.75 -2.21 -13.82
CA ALA A 16 -23.23 -3.34 -13.06
C ALA A 16 -22.78 -2.97 -11.64
N LEU A 17 -22.43 -1.69 -11.42
CA LEU A 17 -21.88 -1.21 -10.14
C LEU A 17 -22.97 -0.80 -9.15
N CYS A 18 -23.97 -0.02 -9.57
CA CYS A 18 -25.05 0.43 -8.68
C CYS A 18 -26.37 -0.34 -8.83
N GLY A 19 -26.52 -1.14 -9.89
CA GLY A 19 -27.75 -1.90 -10.15
C GLY A 19 -28.92 -1.06 -10.67
N GLU A 20 -28.73 0.24 -10.89
CA GLU A 20 -29.76 1.13 -11.43
C GLU A 20 -29.84 1.06 -12.96
N PRO A 21 -31.02 1.26 -13.56
CA PRO A 21 -31.16 1.39 -15.01
C PRO A 21 -30.33 2.55 -15.55
N ILE A 22 -29.58 2.30 -16.62
CA ILE A 22 -28.84 3.32 -17.35
C ILE A 22 -29.85 4.04 -18.25
N VAL A 23 -30.14 5.29 -17.92
CA VAL A 23 -30.99 6.16 -18.74
C VAL A 23 -30.09 7.07 -19.57
N PRO A 24 -30.00 6.89 -20.90
CA PRO A 24 -29.22 7.77 -21.75
C PRO A 24 -29.75 9.20 -21.66
N THR A 25 -28.87 10.17 -21.43
CA THR A 25 -29.22 11.59 -21.42
C THR A 25 -29.57 12.09 -22.81
N ASP A 26 -28.82 11.67 -23.84
CA ASP A 26 -29.03 12.03 -25.24
C ASP A 26 -29.15 10.82 -26.18
N SER A 27 -29.76 11.05 -27.36
CA SER A 27 -29.90 10.05 -28.42
C SER A 27 -28.55 9.80 -29.12
N GLY A 28 -27.68 9.04 -28.46
CA GLY A 28 -26.32 8.76 -28.93
C GLY A 28 -25.37 8.36 -27.80
N ASP A 29 -25.73 8.68 -26.56
CA ASP A 29 -24.96 8.30 -25.38
C ASP A 29 -24.98 6.79 -25.23
N LYS A 30 -23.79 6.21 -25.20
CA LYS A 30 -23.57 4.81 -24.83
C LYS A 30 -23.01 4.81 -23.42
N PRO A 31 -23.43 3.88 -22.57
CA PRO A 31 -22.79 3.73 -21.27
C PRO A 31 -21.31 3.47 -21.43
N TYR A 32 -20.55 3.86 -20.41
CA TYR A 32 -19.21 3.39 -20.24
C TYR A 32 -19.19 1.86 -20.13
N THR A 33 -18.05 1.29 -20.48
CA THR A 33 -17.79 -0.13 -20.31
C THR A 33 -16.66 -0.25 -19.31
N GLY A 34 -16.77 -1.15 -18.33
CA GLY A 34 -15.69 -1.36 -17.38
C GLY A 34 -14.39 -1.73 -18.09
N ASP A 35 -13.30 -1.09 -17.66
CA ASP A 35 -11.98 -1.20 -18.27
C ASP A 35 -11.37 -2.59 -18.08
N ALA A 36 -10.40 -2.93 -18.93
CA ALA A 36 -9.67 -4.17 -18.84
C ALA A 36 -8.91 -4.29 -17.51
N GLY A 37 -8.93 -5.49 -16.91
CA GLY A 37 -8.26 -5.76 -15.64
C GLY A 37 -8.99 -5.23 -14.41
N THR A 38 -10.25 -4.80 -14.56
CA THR A 38 -11.14 -4.37 -13.46
C THR A 38 -12.16 -5.45 -13.12
N ALA A 39 -12.84 -5.34 -11.97
CA ALA A 39 -13.84 -6.31 -11.53
C ALA A 39 -15.08 -6.34 -12.45
N TYR A 40 -15.31 -5.26 -13.20
CA TYR A 40 -16.46 -5.08 -14.08
C TYR A 40 -16.06 -5.02 -15.57
N GLU A 41 -14.93 -5.60 -15.95
CA GLU A 41 -14.44 -5.62 -17.33
C GLU A 41 -15.55 -6.02 -18.33
N GLY A 42 -15.76 -5.16 -19.34
CA GLY A 42 -16.74 -5.42 -20.40
C GLY A 42 -18.21 -5.21 -20.00
N GLN A 43 -18.50 -4.88 -18.74
CA GLN A 43 -19.86 -4.68 -18.24
C GLN A 43 -20.29 -3.21 -18.39
N PRO A 44 -21.59 -2.93 -18.60
CA PRO A 44 -22.08 -1.56 -18.73
C PRO A 44 -22.06 -0.82 -17.39
N ILE A 45 -21.52 0.39 -17.40
CA ILE A 45 -21.39 1.28 -16.23
C ILE A 45 -22.03 2.63 -16.57
N CYS A 46 -22.82 3.19 -15.65
CA CYS A 46 -23.36 4.54 -15.83
C CYS A 46 -22.28 5.60 -15.61
N ASP A 47 -22.48 6.77 -16.22
CA ASP A 47 -21.51 7.88 -16.20
C ASP A 47 -21.08 8.26 -14.78
N THR A 48 -22.03 8.41 -13.86
CA THR A 48 -21.74 8.73 -12.45
C THR A 48 -20.86 7.68 -11.79
N CYS A 49 -21.18 6.39 -11.95
CA CYS A 49 -20.38 5.33 -11.34
C CYS A 49 -18.98 5.24 -11.95
N TYR A 50 -18.84 5.51 -13.25
CA TYR A 50 -17.54 5.47 -13.92
C TYR A 50 -16.66 6.66 -13.52
N ASP A 51 -17.24 7.86 -13.47
CA ASP A 51 -16.51 9.10 -13.13
C ASP A 51 -16.10 9.14 -11.64
N GLU A 52 -16.95 8.60 -10.76
CA GLU A 52 -16.68 8.58 -9.31
C GLU A 52 -15.88 7.37 -8.83
N ASP A 53 -15.65 6.36 -9.69
CA ASP A 53 -14.98 5.10 -9.32
C ASP A 53 -13.57 5.31 -8.73
N THR A 54 -12.86 6.34 -9.19
CA THR A 54 -11.51 6.66 -8.76
C THR A 54 -11.44 7.74 -7.67
N CYS A 55 -12.58 8.21 -7.14
CA CYS A 55 -12.61 9.06 -5.95
C CYS A 55 -12.02 8.34 -4.73
N GLU A 56 -12.22 7.02 -4.69
CA GLU A 56 -11.71 6.11 -3.69
C GLU A 56 -11.01 4.96 -4.42
N PRO A 57 -9.78 5.18 -4.93
CA PRO A 57 -9.11 4.20 -5.77
C PRO A 57 -8.70 2.96 -4.97
N ALA A 58 -8.72 1.81 -5.63
CA ALA A 58 -8.16 0.56 -5.13
C ALA A 58 -6.63 0.59 -5.13
N ALA A 59 -6.03 1.18 -6.17
CA ALA A 59 -4.61 1.44 -6.24
C ALA A 59 -4.29 2.80 -6.90
N THR A 60 -3.19 3.41 -6.46
CA THR A 60 -2.61 4.63 -7.04
C THR A 60 -1.21 4.29 -7.52
N ILE A 61 -0.92 4.57 -8.80
CA ILE A 61 0.34 4.23 -9.46
C ILE A 61 1.04 5.51 -9.91
N TYR A 62 2.33 5.62 -9.62
CA TYR A 62 3.20 6.66 -10.16
C TYR A 62 4.33 6.02 -10.95
N TYR A 63 4.52 6.43 -12.20
CA TYR A 63 5.67 6.01 -13.01
C TYR A 63 6.87 6.92 -12.76
N GLY A 64 8.04 6.33 -12.53
CA GLY A 64 9.26 7.08 -12.21
C GLY A 64 9.20 7.83 -10.88
N SER A 65 10.12 8.77 -10.68
CA SER A 65 10.20 9.60 -9.47
C SER A 65 9.24 10.77 -9.47
N ASP A 66 8.80 11.22 -10.65
CA ASP A 66 7.87 12.33 -10.80
C ASP A 66 6.51 12.02 -10.16
N HIS A 67 6.00 12.99 -9.39
CA HIS A 67 4.76 12.86 -8.62
C HIS A 67 3.56 13.51 -9.32
N ASP A 68 3.73 13.97 -10.57
CA ASP A 68 2.83 14.97 -11.14
C ASP A 68 1.47 14.39 -11.56
N GLU A 69 1.44 13.18 -12.15
CA GLU A 69 0.19 12.57 -12.60
C GLU A 69 0.09 11.11 -12.12
N PRO A 70 -0.70 10.84 -11.06
CA PRO A 70 -1.01 9.48 -10.67
C PRO A 70 -1.94 8.83 -11.69
N HIS A 71 -1.75 7.53 -11.89
CA HIS A 71 -2.70 6.67 -12.61
C HIS A 71 -3.50 5.87 -11.58
N LEU A 72 -4.82 5.98 -11.64
CA LEU A 72 -5.73 5.40 -10.67
C LEU A 72 -6.37 4.11 -11.21
N ILE A 73 -6.52 3.13 -10.32
CA ILE A 73 -7.32 1.93 -10.57
C ILE A 73 -8.44 1.90 -9.55
N GLY A 74 -9.68 1.89 -10.02
CA GLY A 74 -10.88 1.70 -9.23
C GLY A 74 -11.49 0.31 -9.42
N SER A 75 -12.80 0.19 -9.21
CA SER A 75 -13.54 -1.06 -9.38
C SER A 75 -13.85 -1.37 -10.85
N CYS A 76 -14.06 -0.33 -11.66
CA CYS A 76 -14.45 -0.42 -13.07
C CYS A 76 -13.60 0.45 -14.01
N ARG A 77 -12.77 1.36 -13.50
CA ARG A 77 -11.86 2.22 -14.27
C ARG A 77 -10.38 1.87 -14.00
N ASN A 78 -9.55 1.86 -15.04
CA ASN A 78 -8.13 1.56 -14.97
C ASN A 78 -7.31 2.49 -15.88
N GLU A 79 -6.61 3.45 -15.28
CA GLU A 79 -5.83 4.48 -16.00
C GLU A 79 -4.41 4.03 -16.37
N THR A 80 -4.04 2.77 -16.12
CA THR A 80 -2.68 2.24 -16.38
C THR A 80 -2.52 1.60 -17.76
N GLU A 81 -3.51 1.76 -18.65
CA GLU A 81 -3.52 1.13 -19.99
C GLU A 81 -3.35 -0.40 -19.97
N GLY A 82 -3.61 -1.05 -18.82
CA GLY A 82 -3.49 -2.49 -18.63
C GLY A 82 -2.14 -2.97 -18.07
N ASP A 83 -1.21 -2.06 -17.78
CA ASP A 83 0.07 -2.40 -17.14
C ASP A 83 -0.15 -3.08 -15.78
N PHE A 84 -1.14 -2.62 -15.04
CA PHE A 84 -1.47 -3.08 -13.70
C PHE A 84 -2.94 -3.48 -13.59
N ARG A 85 -3.19 -4.44 -12.69
CA ARG A 85 -4.53 -4.88 -12.28
C ARG A 85 -4.55 -5.08 -10.77
N VAL A 86 -5.73 -4.99 -10.17
CA VAL A 86 -5.91 -5.13 -8.73
C VAL A 86 -6.84 -6.28 -8.39
N GLU A 87 -6.58 -6.96 -7.27
CA GLU A 87 -7.44 -8.01 -6.73
C GLU A 87 -7.74 -7.73 -5.26
N TRP A 88 -9.01 -7.89 -4.85
CA TRP A 88 -9.40 -7.77 -3.45
C TRP A 88 -9.21 -9.07 -2.69
N HIS A 89 -8.41 -9.02 -1.63
CA HIS A 89 -8.19 -10.13 -0.71
C HIS A 89 -8.93 -9.91 0.60
N SER A 90 -10.02 -10.66 0.81
CA SER A 90 -10.75 -10.68 2.09
C SER A 90 -9.97 -11.48 3.14
N THR A 91 -9.69 -10.85 4.28
CA THR A 91 -9.08 -11.50 5.45
C THR A 91 -10.14 -11.95 6.46
N ASP A 92 -11.28 -11.25 6.50
CA ASP A 92 -12.50 -11.64 7.20
C ASP A 92 -13.72 -11.01 6.49
N PRO A 93 -14.97 -11.30 6.90
CA PRO A 93 -16.17 -10.80 6.21
C PRO A 93 -16.27 -9.28 6.05
N TRP A 94 -15.52 -8.51 6.84
CA TRP A 94 -15.54 -7.04 6.85
C TRP A 94 -14.18 -6.42 6.51
N ARG A 95 -13.11 -7.22 6.45
CA ARG A 95 -11.74 -6.75 6.25
C ARG A 95 -11.08 -7.40 5.06
N GLY A 96 -10.18 -6.64 4.46
CA GLY A 96 -9.34 -7.07 3.38
C GLY A 96 -8.41 -5.97 2.91
N TYR A 97 -7.70 -6.25 1.83
CA TYR A 97 -6.78 -5.33 1.17
C TYR A 97 -6.73 -5.61 -0.33
N TYR A 98 -6.35 -4.61 -1.11
CA TYR A 98 -6.05 -4.80 -2.52
C TYR A 98 -4.60 -5.25 -2.71
N GLU A 99 -4.40 -6.17 -3.64
CA GLU A 99 -3.09 -6.62 -4.12
C GLU A 99 -2.94 -6.23 -5.59
N CYS A 100 -1.79 -5.63 -5.95
CA CYS A 100 -1.50 -5.27 -7.33
C CYS A 100 -0.80 -6.42 -8.08
N LYS A 101 -1.11 -6.56 -9.37
CA LYS A 101 -0.48 -7.54 -10.26
C LYS A 101 -0.11 -6.89 -11.58
N SER A 102 0.99 -7.33 -12.16
CA SER A 102 1.44 -6.89 -13.48
C SER A 102 2.10 -8.04 -14.23
N ASP A 103 1.89 -8.07 -15.54
CA ASP A 103 2.59 -9.00 -16.43
C ASP A 103 3.90 -8.38 -16.94
N GLU A 104 3.94 -7.05 -17.09
CA GLU A 104 5.10 -6.28 -17.59
C GLU A 104 6.08 -5.87 -16.49
N TYR A 105 5.59 -5.64 -15.28
CA TYR A 105 6.38 -5.23 -14.12
C TYR A 105 6.54 -6.38 -13.11
N VAL A 106 7.55 -6.25 -12.25
CA VAL A 106 7.84 -7.18 -11.15
C VAL A 106 8.08 -6.37 -9.89
N GLU A 107 7.40 -6.75 -8.81
CA GLU A 107 7.61 -6.19 -7.47
C GLU A 107 9.03 -6.52 -6.98
N VAL A 108 9.76 -5.48 -6.58
CA VAL A 108 11.13 -5.61 -6.01
C VAL A 108 11.19 -5.22 -4.54
N PHE A 109 10.18 -4.50 -4.05
CA PHE A 109 10.03 -4.10 -2.67
C PHE A 109 8.56 -3.90 -2.32
N THR A 110 8.18 -4.31 -1.12
CA THR A 110 6.84 -4.13 -0.54
C THR A 110 6.96 -3.87 0.94
N ASP A 111 6.19 -2.90 1.43
CA ASP A 111 6.00 -2.58 2.84
C ASP A 111 4.64 -1.89 3.05
N ALA A 112 4.32 -1.53 4.29
CA ALA A 112 3.09 -0.83 4.63
C ALA A 112 3.38 0.53 5.28
N ILE A 113 2.79 1.59 4.74
CA ILE A 113 2.75 2.89 5.40
C ILE A 113 1.69 2.83 6.49
N LEU A 114 2.13 2.99 7.74
CA LEU A 114 1.27 3.06 8.91
C LEU A 114 1.17 4.50 9.37
N SER A 115 0.04 5.16 9.09
CA SER A 115 -0.12 6.59 9.34
C SER A 115 0.10 6.94 10.81
N GLY A 116 1.09 7.81 11.07
CA GLY A 116 1.41 8.29 12.41
C GLY A 116 2.25 7.32 13.25
N HIS A 117 2.76 6.23 12.65
CA HIS A 117 3.74 5.37 13.28
C HIS A 117 5.17 5.88 13.02
N GLU A 118 6.06 5.73 13.98
CA GLU A 118 7.43 6.28 13.89
C GLU A 118 8.29 5.60 12.82
N SER A 119 7.93 4.38 12.40
CA SER A 119 8.57 3.69 11.27
C SER A 119 8.35 4.42 9.94
N GLU A 120 7.37 5.33 9.85
CA GLU A 120 7.08 6.11 8.65
C GLU A 120 8.29 6.97 8.23
N GLU A 121 9.01 7.55 9.19
CA GLU A 121 10.20 8.36 8.90
C GLU A 121 11.35 7.50 8.34
N MET A 122 11.56 6.32 8.91
CA MET A 122 12.57 5.36 8.45
C MET A 122 12.23 4.83 7.06
N LEU A 123 10.97 4.43 6.84
CA LEU A 123 10.48 3.97 5.55
C LEU A 123 10.61 5.06 4.48
N LYS A 124 10.30 6.31 4.83
CA LYS A 124 10.50 7.46 3.94
C LYS A 124 11.97 7.63 3.56
N LYS A 125 12.91 7.53 4.51
CA LYS A 125 14.34 7.61 4.21
C LYS A 125 14.80 6.49 3.28
N LEU A 126 14.33 5.25 3.50
CA LEU A 126 14.61 4.14 2.59
C LEU A 126 14.07 4.44 1.19
N TYR A 127 12.80 4.83 1.12
CA TYR A 127 12.09 5.09 -0.13
C TYR A 127 12.76 6.20 -0.93
N ASP A 128 12.97 7.38 -0.34
CA ASP A 128 13.63 8.51 -0.99
C ASP A 128 15.02 8.11 -1.51
N ARG A 129 15.76 7.30 -0.74
CA ARG A 129 17.09 6.81 -1.13
C ARG A 129 17.05 5.83 -2.30
N VAL A 130 16.06 4.93 -2.32
CA VAL A 130 15.89 3.98 -3.43
C VAL A 130 15.53 4.73 -4.71
N LEU A 131 14.62 5.71 -4.64
CA LEU A 131 14.21 6.50 -5.81
C LEU A 131 15.39 7.28 -6.39
N GLU A 132 16.16 7.97 -5.55
CA GLU A 132 17.37 8.70 -5.99
C GLU A 132 18.34 7.79 -6.74
N ARG A 133 18.59 6.57 -6.22
CA ARG A 133 19.50 5.61 -6.86
C ARG A 133 18.93 5.01 -8.13
N PHE A 134 17.62 4.84 -8.23
CA PHE A 134 16.97 4.35 -9.44
C PHE A 134 17.08 5.39 -10.56
N ASP A 135 16.90 6.67 -10.24
CA ASP A 135 17.10 7.78 -11.18
C ASP A 135 18.57 7.90 -11.63
N GLU A 136 19.54 7.79 -10.70
CA GLU A 136 20.98 7.80 -11.02
C GLU A 136 21.39 6.69 -12.01
N GLU A 137 20.74 5.53 -11.90
CA GLU A 137 21.07 4.32 -12.68
C GLU A 137 20.15 4.11 -13.89
N ASP A 138 19.27 5.06 -14.20
CA ASP A 138 18.30 5.03 -15.31
C ASP A 138 17.42 3.76 -15.29
N ILE A 139 16.93 3.41 -14.10
CA ILE A 139 16.03 2.27 -13.91
C ILE A 139 14.59 2.75 -14.07
N GLY A 140 13.85 2.17 -15.01
CA GLY A 140 12.42 2.42 -15.14
C GLY A 140 11.64 1.68 -14.04
N PHE A 141 10.98 2.42 -13.16
CA PHE A 141 10.19 1.87 -12.07
C PHE A 141 8.78 2.47 -12.00
N ALA A 142 7.90 1.77 -11.30
CA ALA A 142 6.58 2.24 -10.91
C ALA A 142 6.45 2.10 -9.39
N ARG A 143 5.69 3.00 -8.80
CA ARG A 143 5.43 3.08 -7.36
C ARG A 143 3.96 2.88 -7.18
N VAL A 144 3.59 1.84 -6.46
CA VAL A 144 2.21 1.39 -6.34
C VAL A 144 1.78 1.48 -4.89
N PHE A 145 0.62 2.07 -4.67
CA PHE A 145 0.01 2.20 -3.36
C PHE A 145 -1.37 1.56 -3.40
N CYS A 146 -1.54 0.43 -2.73
CA CYS A 146 -2.84 -0.25 -2.65
C CYS A 146 -3.55 0.06 -1.34
N ARG A 147 -4.86 0.25 -1.46
CA ARG A 147 -5.71 0.53 -0.32
C ARG A 147 -6.02 -0.75 0.46
N SER A 148 -6.15 -0.61 1.77
CA SER A 148 -6.76 -1.64 2.61
C SER A 148 -8.06 -1.16 3.27
N SER A 149 -8.82 -2.10 3.84
CA SER A 149 -9.95 -1.78 4.73
C SER A 149 -9.53 -1.03 6.01
N ASN A 150 -8.23 -0.99 6.33
CA ASN A 150 -7.70 -0.22 7.44
C ASN A 150 -7.26 1.15 6.94
N VAL A 151 -7.97 2.21 7.36
CA VAL A 151 -7.69 3.60 6.97
C VAL A 151 -6.28 4.09 7.35
N PHE A 152 -5.63 3.43 8.31
CA PHE A 152 -4.28 3.76 8.74
C PHE A 152 -3.19 2.95 8.02
N MET A 153 -3.56 2.10 7.06
CA MET A 153 -2.63 1.24 6.34
C MET A 153 -2.84 1.32 4.83
N THR A 154 -1.77 1.72 4.15
CA THR A 154 -1.65 1.73 2.70
C THR A 154 -0.40 0.93 2.34
N SER A 155 -0.48 0.05 1.33
CA SER A 155 0.73 -0.61 0.85
C SER A 155 1.66 0.41 0.19
N LEU A 156 2.96 0.16 0.26
CA LEU A 156 3.99 0.85 -0.48
C LEU A 156 4.77 -0.21 -1.23
N GLU A 157 4.63 -0.22 -2.54
CA GLU A 157 5.27 -1.18 -3.42
C GLU A 157 6.12 -0.46 -4.46
N ILE A 158 7.29 -1.03 -4.75
CA ILE A 158 8.16 -0.57 -5.84
C ILE A 158 8.27 -1.71 -6.85
N TRP A 159 7.94 -1.38 -8.09
CA TRP A 159 7.90 -2.29 -9.21
C TRP A 159 8.90 -1.83 -10.27
N VAL A 160 9.58 -2.76 -10.92
CA VAL A 160 10.45 -2.46 -12.08
C VAL A 160 10.02 -3.28 -13.28
N ARG A 161 10.37 -2.85 -14.49
CA ARG A 161 10.06 -3.63 -15.69
C ARG A 161 10.69 -5.01 -15.59
N ARG A 162 10.06 -6.00 -16.22
CA ARG A 162 10.51 -7.40 -16.27
C ARG A 162 11.74 -7.57 -17.19
N ASP A 163 12.82 -6.89 -16.84
CA ASP A 163 14.15 -7.01 -17.43
C ASP A 163 15.14 -7.54 -16.38
N PHE A 164 15.88 -8.58 -16.72
CA PHE A 164 16.75 -9.27 -15.77
C PHE A 164 17.86 -8.37 -15.21
N VAL A 165 18.41 -7.47 -16.01
CA VAL A 165 19.48 -6.56 -15.58
C VAL A 165 18.92 -5.50 -14.63
N GLN A 166 17.76 -4.92 -14.97
CA GLN A 166 17.07 -3.97 -14.10
C GLN A 166 16.69 -4.59 -12.75
N LEU A 167 16.17 -5.82 -12.74
CA LEU A 167 15.82 -6.53 -11.52
C LEU A 167 17.02 -6.73 -10.58
N LEU A 168 18.15 -7.17 -11.12
CA LEU A 168 19.37 -7.35 -10.33
C LEU A 168 19.88 -6.04 -9.75
N LYS A 169 19.89 -4.97 -10.57
CA LYS A 169 20.28 -3.63 -10.10
C LYS A 169 19.34 -3.14 -9.01
N ALA A 170 18.03 -3.26 -9.22
CA ALA A 170 17.00 -2.81 -8.28
C ALA A 170 17.17 -3.49 -6.92
N HIS A 171 17.28 -4.82 -6.88
CA HIS A 171 17.50 -5.54 -5.63
C HIS A 171 18.83 -5.17 -4.95
N ALA A 172 19.91 -4.97 -5.71
CA ALA A 172 21.19 -4.55 -5.15
C ALA A 172 21.11 -3.16 -4.51
N ILE A 173 20.46 -2.21 -5.18
CA ILE A 173 20.24 -0.84 -4.68
C ILE A 173 19.36 -0.88 -3.42
N ILE A 174 18.25 -1.61 -3.44
CA ILE A 174 17.36 -1.74 -2.27
C ILE A 174 18.13 -2.33 -1.08
N ALA A 175 18.91 -3.39 -1.29
CA ALA A 175 19.71 -4.01 -0.23
C ALA A 175 20.76 -3.04 0.34
N GLN A 176 21.42 -2.26 -0.52
CA GLN A 176 22.35 -1.24 -0.09
C GLN A 176 21.65 -0.13 0.70
N ALA A 177 20.53 0.40 0.19
CA ALA A 177 19.77 1.46 0.84
C ALA A 177 19.24 1.02 2.21
N LYS A 178 18.76 -0.23 2.34
CA LYS A 178 18.39 -0.83 3.63
C LYS A 178 19.52 -0.78 4.65
N GLY A 179 20.74 -1.09 4.23
CA GLY A 179 21.93 -1.00 5.08
C GLY A 179 22.33 0.43 5.44
N GLU A 180 22.13 1.39 4.54
CA GLU A 180 22.43 2.81 4.79
C GLU A 180 21.48 3.45 5.80
N VAL A 181 20.20 3.04 5.81
CA VAL A 181 19.15 3.62 6.66
C VAL A 181 18.82 2.78 7.90
N ASP A 182 19.55 1.68 8.12
CA ASP A 182 19.31 0.74 9.22
C ASP A 182 17.86 0.21 9.24
N TYR A 183 17.34 -0.13 8.06
CA TYR A 183 15.93 -0.51 7.85
C TYR A 183 15.53 -1.75 8.68
N ASP A 184 16.41 -2.75 8.74
CA ASP A 184 16.17 -4.01 9.46
C ASP A 184 16.35 -3.86 10.99
N ASN A 185 16.48 -2.63 11.49
CA ASN A 185 16.57 -2.39 12.92
C ASN A 185 15.27 -2.88 13.60
N PRO A 186 15.36 -3.82 14.55
CA PRO A 186 14.18 -4.41 15.19
C PRO A 186 13.33 -3.38 15.94
N LEU A 187 13.88 -2.21 16.29
CA LEU A 187 13.16 -1.07 16.85
C LEU A 187 12.00 -0.63 15.97
N TYR A 188 12.20 -0.65 14.65
CA TYR A 188 11.26 -0.12 13.67
C TYR A 188 10.56 -1.23 12.86
N SER A 189 11.19 -2.42 12.74
CA SER A 189 10.72 -3.51 11.88
C SER A 189 9.65 -4.42 12.51
N THR A 190 9.60 -4.54 13.84
CA THR A 190 8.61 -5.43 14.50
C THR A 190 7.90 -4.84 15.71
N GLY A 191 8.36 -3.69 16.23
CA GLY A 191 7.82 -3.07 17.45
C GLY A 191 7.88 -3.95 18.70
N ILE A 192 8.43 -5.17 18.61
CA ILE A 192 8.55 -6.17 19.67
C ILE A 192 10.03 -6.56 19.76
N LEU A 193 10.78 -5.82 20.58
CA LEU A 193 12.18 -6.13 20.84
C LEU A 193 12.35 -7.29 21.82
N PHE A 194 11.38 -7.44 22.71
CA PHE A 194 11.38 -8.44 23.75
C PHE A 194 10.06 -9.19 23.74
N PRO A 195 10.04 -10.49 24.09
CA PRO A 195 8.79 -11.17 24.41
C PRO A 195 8.01 -10.37 25.44
N ARG A 196 6.67 -10.29 25.29
CA ARG A 196 5.82 -9.48 26.19
C ARG A 196 6.05 -9.80 27.68
N GLU A 197 6.29 -11.07 28.00
CA GLU A 197 6.61 -11.51 29.36
C GLU A 197 7.89 -10.88 29.94
N ASN A 198 8.86 -10.56 29.08
CA ASN A 198 10.10 -9.91 29.49
C ASN A 198 9.93 -8.40 29.61
N LEU A 199 9.15 -7.76 28.72
CA LEU A 199 8.82 -6.34 28.85
C LEU A 199 8.12 -6.05 30.19
N GLU A 200 7.17 -6.90 30.61
CA GLU A 200 6.49 -6.74 31.91
C GLU A 200 7.44 -6.85 33.10
N LYS A 201 8.50 -7.68 33.01
CA LYS A 201 9.55 -7.75 34.04
C LYS A 201 10.37 -6.45 34.07
N PHE A 202 10.71 -5.89 32.92
CA PHE A 202 11.41 -4.60 32.86
C PHE A 202 10.54 -3.46 33.40
N LYS A 203 9.24 -3.45 33.12
CA LYS A 203 8.30 -2.49 33.71
C LYS A 203 8.22 -2.62 35.23
N ALA A 204 8.19 -3.83 35.77
CA ALA A 204 8.19 -4.03 37.22
C ALA A 204 9.48 -3.51 37.88
N LEU A 205 10.64 -3.75 37.25
CA LEU A 205 11.94 -3.39 37.82
C LEU A 205 12.30 -1.90 37.65
N LEU A 206 11.93 -1.30 36.52
CA LEU A 206 12.39 0.02 36.09
C LEU A 206 11.27 1.00 35.73
N GLY A 207 10.04 0.52 35.56
CA GLY A 207 8.92 1.29 35.04
C GLY A 207 8.52 2.47 35.93
N GLU A 208 8.60 2.36 37.26
CA GLU A 208 8.33 3.50 38.16
C GLU A 208 9.40 4.60 38.08
N ARG A 209 10.65 4.25 37.75
CA ARG A 209 11.77 5.20 37.66
C ARG A 209 11.86 5.90 36.31
N TYR A 210 11.60 5.17 35.23
CA TYR A 210 11.85 5.65 33.86
C TYR A 210 10.60 5.69 32.98
N LYS A 211 9.41 5.43 33.53
CA LYS A 211 8.11 5.44 32.82
C LYS A 211 8.12 4.58 31.54
N ILE A 212 8.71 3.39 31.63
CA ILE A 212 8.79 2.45 30.52
C ILE A 212 7.40 1.87 30.25
N THR A 213 6.87 2.09 29.05
CA THR A 213 5.57 1.59 28.62
C THR A 213 5.66 0.66 27.41
N THR A 214 6.65 0.89 26.55
CA THR A 214 6.89 0.16 25.30
C THR A 214 8.29 -0.44 25.27
N ASP A 215 8.53 -1.38 24.34
CA ASP A 215 9.87 -1.92 24.09
C ASP A 215 10.85 -0.83 23.64
N LYS A 216 10.35 0.17 22.89
CA LYS A 216 11.14 1.33 22.46
C LYS A 216 11.64 2.15 23.64
N ASP A 217 10.81 2.45 24.63
CA ASP A 217 11.22 3.22 25.82
C ASP A 217 12.42 2.56 26.52
N LEU A 218 12.43 1.23 26.57
CA LEU A 218 13.53 0.46 27.16
C LEU A 218 14.80 0.51 26.30
N ALA A 219 14.66 0.46 24.97
CA ALA A 219 15.79 0.56 24.06
C ALA A 219 16.40 1.96 24.01
N ASP A 220 15.58 3.02 24.05
CA ASP A 220 16.05 4.40 24.14
C ASP A 220 16.81 4.62 25.45
N LEU A 221 16.29 4.10 26.57
CA LEU A 221 16.98 4.13 27.86
C LEU A 221 18.32 3.37 27.82
N ALA A 222 18.37 2.23 27.12
CA ALA A 222 19.60 1.46 26.94
C ALA A 222 20.62 2.17 26.06
N ALA A 223 20.16 2.87 25.02
CA ALA A 223 21.01 3.70 24.17
C ALA A 223 21.57 4.91 24.94
N GLU A 224 20.76 5.53 25.81
CA GLU A 224 21.18 6.68 26.62
C GLU A 224 22.17 6.29 27.72
N LYS A 225 21.89 5.21 28.47
CA LYS A 225 22.66 4.84 29.66
C LYS A 225 23.76 3.80 29.43
N GLY A 226 23.69 3.05 28.33
CA GLY A 226 24.65 2.01 28.00
C GLY A 226 24.93 1.03 29.16
N GLY A 227 26.20 0.91 29.56
CA GLY A 227 26.64 -0.03 30.61
C GLY A 227 26.12 0.27 32.02
N ASP A 228 25.72 1.52 32.30
CA ASP A 228 25.19 1.90 33.61
C ASP A 228 23.80 1.30 33.84
N LEU A 229 23.00 1.15 32.77
CA LEU A 229 21.68 0.50 32.84
C LEU A 229 21.80 -0.96 33.27
N LEU A 230 22.80 -1.68 32.75
CA LEU A 230 23.08 -3.07 33.14
C LEU A 230 23.44 -3.16 34.64
N THR A 231 24.20 -2.19 35.16
CA THR A 231 24.56 -2.15 36.58
C THR A 231 23.33 -1.89 37.45
N GLU A 232 22.45 -0.99 37.03
CA GLU A 232 21.18 -0.72 37.71
C GLU A 232 20.24 -1.93 37.69
N LEU A 233 20.12 -2.62 36.55
CA LEU A 233 19.33 -3.84 36.40
C LEU A 233 19.83 -4.96 37.31
N VAL A 234 21.14 -5.20 37.34
CA VAL A 234 21.75 -6.22 38.22
C VAL A 234 21.56 -5.85 39.69
N GLY A 235 21.58 -4.55 40.03
CA GLY A 235 21.27 -4.06 41.37
C GLY A 235 19.82 -4.28 41.76
N ALA A 236 18.88 -3.98 40.86
CA ALA A 236 17.44 -4.14 41.08
C ALA A 236 17.05 -5.63 41.26
N VAL A 237 17.58 -6.52 40.42
CA VAL A 237 17.31 -7.98 40.49
C VAL A 237 17.89 -8.62 41.75
N LYS A 238 18.92 -8.03 42.37
CA LYS A 238 19.49 -8.51 43.64
C LYS A 238 18.78 -7.95 44.88
N GLY A 239 17.91 -6.96 44.71
CA GLY A 239 17.17 -6.29 45.77
C GLY A 239 15.77 -6.85 46.04
N ASP A 240 15.23 -7.63 45.10
CA ASP A 240 14.07 -8.53 45.26
C ASP A 240 14.50 -9.88 45.87
#